data_AF-A0A366WZA6-F1
#
_entry.id   AF-A0A366WZA6-F1
#
_cell.length_a   1.000
_cell.length_b   1.000
_cell.length_c   1.000
_cell.angle_alpha   90.00
_cell.angle_beta   90.00
_cell.angle_gamma   90.00
#
_symmetry.space_group_name_H-M   'P 1'
#
loop_
_entity.id
_entity.type
_entity.pdbx_description
1 polymer ?
#
loop_
_entity_poly.entity_id
_entity_poly.type
_entity_poly.pdbx_seq_one_letter_code
_entity_poly.pdbx_strand_id
1 'polypeptide(L)'
;MGINILSLALPLALLQVYDRIVPSQSFGSAIVIFAGTGFALIGAGFLRYVRSTAFARTAAISGHAKSLDTTRSLIGFRRERVDKRRVLNALAQSRDIDVGQGKVAYFDAPFAVVFLILVWYLGGRIVLAPLVLVAVVSVYLAIRVGTYRQRVADLAVAKANVEDAISESVAYAHQAATLDSVGPSFFDLLNLKRIEANASQKLDRFNAALMDIQQSAGLAITVAIVGVGAFSVLNGDLTTGGLAACTLLGSRGANQLLGAVMASFRHQAVKVAASEAKSTVSYTPSGNVQDIAKGYLVINPDAGTSEVDRFKTLVNDGGGQHIHHVPRNPNLMYGTILQNISSFEVENENDALRISALIGLDRLVAELPDGYQTAIGEGPSSPLSQGASKLVALTHALSSKEDVLALEDPSFSLDNAAVEGLVSVLLAQKDARAIVVLSADKRLQTLDKAETTEAQDE
;
A
#
# COMPACT_ATOMS: atom_id res chain seq x y z
N MET A 1 -6.98 -13.57 -28.07
CA MET A 1 -7.69 -14.61 -28.84
C MET A 1 -6.78 -15.31 -29.86
N GLY A 2 -6.05 -14.57 -30.72
CA GLY A 2 -5.18 -15.16 -31.75
C GLY A 2 -4.18 -16.23 -31.27
N ILE A 3 -3.58 -16.06 -30.07
CA ILE A 3 -2.65 -17.05 -29.48
C ILE A 3 -3.29 -18.45 -29.37
N ASN A 4 -4.55 -18.53 -28.91
CA ASN A 4 -5.21 -19.81 -28.67
C ASN A 4 -5.65 -20.47 -29.98
N ILE A 5 -6.01 -19.69 -31.00
CA ILE A 5 -6.30 -20.19 -32.35
C ILE A 5 -5.03 -20.76 -32.99
N LEU A 6 -3.92 -20.02 -32.99
CA LEU A 6 -2.65 -20.49 -33.55
C LEU A 6 -2.13 -21.73 -32.81
N SER A 7 -2.50 -21.91 -31.54
CA SER A 7 -2.11 -23.09 -30.77
C SER A 7 -2.80 -24.39 -31.18
N LEU A 8 -3.90 -24.32 -31.94
CA LEU A 8 -4.56 -25.49 -32.53
C LEU A 8 -3.74 -26.10 -33.69
N ALA A 9 -2.78 -25.35 -34.24
CA ALA A 9 -1.98 -25.81 -35.38
C ALA A 9 -1.22 -27.11 -35.07
N LEU A 10 -0.59 -27.22 -33.89
CA LEU A 10 0.20 -28.40 -33.53
C LEU A 10 -0.66 -29.67 -33.33
N PRO A 11 -1.77 -29.65 -32.56
CA PRO A 11 -2.67 -30.80 -32.47
C PRO A 11 -3.27 -31.24 -33.81
N LEU A 12 -3.67 -30.28 -34.66
CA LEU A 12 -4.22 -30.58 -35.98
C LEU A 12 -3.14 -31.16 -36.93
N ALA A 13 -1.92 -30.65 -36.86
CA ALA A 13 -0.79 -31.19 -37.60
C ALA A 13 -0.48 -32.63 -37.18
N LEU A 14 -0.53 -32.94 -35.90
CA LEU A 14 -0.33 -34.32 -35.41
C LEU A 14 -1.41 -35.28 -35.91
N LEU A 15 -2.66 -34.84 -35.93
CA LEU A 15 -3.76 -35.63 -36.49
C LEU A 15 -3.49 -35.94 -37.97
N GLN A 16 -3.10 -34.94 -38.77
CA GLN A 16 -2.74 -35.14 -40.18
C GLN A 16 -1.50 -36.01 -40.36
N VAL A 17 -0.48 -35.84 -39.51
CA VAL A 17 0.77 -36.59 -39.61
C VAL A 17 0.52 -38.07 -39.34
N TYR A 18 -0.15 -38.40 -38.24
CA TYR A 18 -0.39 -39.79 -37.86
C TYR A 18 -1.46 -40.48 -38.69
N ASP A 19 -2.55 -39.79 -39.03
CA ASP A 19 -3.69 -40.46 -39.70
C ASP A 19 -3.54 -40.45 -41.23
N ARG A 20 -2.74 -39.53 -41.80
CA ARG A 20 -2.63 -39.37 -43.26
C ARG A 20 -1.19 -39.49 -43.78
N ILE A 21 -0.24 -38.73 -43.25
CA ILE A 21 1.11 -38.64 -43.83
C ILE A 21 1.93 -39.91 -43.58
N VAL A 22 1.94 -40.42 -42.34
CA VAL A 22 2.71 -41.62 -41.97
C VAL A 22 2.20 -42.85 -42.74
N PRO A 23 0.88 -43.11 -42.82
CA PRO A 23 0.37 -44.21 -43.65
C PRO A 23 0.59 -44.02 -45.14
N SER A 24 0.45 -42.78 -45.66
CA SER A 24 0.53 -42.52 -47.11
C SER A 24 1.94 -42.21 -47.63
N GLN A 25 2.96 -42.17 -46.76
CA GLN A 25 4.35 -41.79 -47.06
C GLN A 25 4.51 -40.52 -47.93
N SER A 26 3.59 -39.54 -47.78
CA SER A 26 3.56 -38.33 -48.62
C SER A 26 4.46 -37.23 -48.06
N PHE A 27 5.73 -37.24 -48.44
CA PHE A 27 6.71 -36.22 -48.00
C PHE A 27 6.33 -34.80 -48.42
N GLY A 28 5.73 -34.62 -49.61
CA GLY A 28 5.32 -33.30 -50.10
C GLY A 28 4.28 -32.63 -49.20
N SER A 29 3.25 -33.37 -48.78
CA SER A 29 2.23 -32.87 -47.86
C SER A 29 2.79 -32.60 -46.45
N ALA A 30 3.78 -33.40 -46.03
CA ALA A 30 4.44 -33.24 -44.75
C ALA A 30 5.15 -31.88 -44.62
N ILE A 31 5.93 -31.50 -45.64
CA ILE A 31 6.69 -30.24 -45.64
C ILE A 31 5.76 -29.04 -45.48
N VAL A 32 4.62 -29.03 -46.21
CA VAL A 32 3.65 -27.94 -46.14
C VAL A 32 3.03 -27.83 -44.75
N ILE A 33 2.62 -28.96 -44.15
CA ILE A 33 2.02 -28.98 -42.81
C ILE A 33 3.03 -28.56 -41.74
N PHE A 34 4.29 -29.03 -41.82
CA PHE A 34 5.33 -28.63 -40.88
C PHE A 34 5.71 -27.15 -41.02
N ALA A 35 5.83 -26.62 -42.24
CA ALA A 35 6.11 -25.21 -42.47
C ALA A 35 4.98 -24.31 -41.94
N GLY A 36 3.71 -24.67 -42.24
CA GLY A 36 2.54 -23.94 -41.73
C GLY A 36 2.44 -23.99 -40.21
N THR A 37 2.70 -25.15 -39.60
CA THR A 37 2.70 -25.31 -38.14
C THR A 37 3.83 -24.51 -37.49
N GLY A 38 5.03 -24.52 -38.08
CA GLY A 38 6.16 -23.71 -37.62
C GLY A 38 5.84 -22.22 -37.65
N PHE A 39 5.25 -21.73 -38.74
CA PHE A 39 4.81 -20.35 -38.86
C PHE A 39 3.75 -19.99 -37.79
N ALA A 40 2.77 -20.86 -37.57
CA ALA A 40 1.77 -20.67 -36.52
C ALA A 40 2.39 -20.65 -35.11
N LEU A 41 3.40 -21.48 -34.83
CA LEU A 41 4.09 -21.48 -33.53
C LEU A 41 4.90 -20.20 -33.31
N ILE A 42 5.59 -19.70 -34.33
CA ILE A 42 6.31 -18.42 -34.28
C ILE A 42 5.33 -17.27 -34.03
N GLY A 43 4.24 -17.21 -34.79
CA GLY A 43 3.19 -16.20 -34.61
C GLY A 43 2.57 -16.26 -33.20
N ALA A 44 2.32 -17.46 -32.66
CA ALA A 44 1.84 -17.64 -31.30
C ALA A 44 2.88 -17.20 -30.25
N GLY A 45 4.17 -17.37 -30.51
CA GLY A 45 5.27 -16.86 -29.68
C GLY A 45 5.31 -15.33 -29.65
N PHE A 46 5.26 -14.70 -30.82
CA PHE A 46 5.22 -13.25 -30.96
C PHE A 46 4.02 -12.62 -30.26
N LEU A 47 2.81 -13.16 -30.47
CA LEU A 47 1.61 -12.68 -29.79
C LEU A 47 1.69 -12.85 -28.26
N ARG A 48 2.32 -13.93 -27.76
CA ARG A 48 2.58 -14.11 -26.32
C ARG A 48 3.51 -13.03 -25.77
N TYR A 49 4.54 -12.65 -26.50
CA TYR A 49 5.45 -11.57 -26.13
C TYR A 49 4.73 -10.22 -26.06
N VAL A 50 3.99 -9.84 -27.11
CA VAL A 50 3.19 -8.61 -27.15
C VAL A 50 2.18 -8.56 -26.01
N ARG A 51 1.51 -9.68 -25.73
CA ARG A 51 0.58 -9.79 -24.61
C ARG A 51 1.30 -9.52 -23.28
N SER A 52 2.43 -10.18 -23.03
CA SER A 52 3.19 -10.04 -21.78
C SER A 52 3.57 -8.59 -21.48
N THR A 53 4.07 -7.88 -22.49
CA THR A 53 4.47 -6.47 -22.35
C THR A 53 3.28 -5.53 -22.18
N ALA A 54 2.17 -5.76 -22.88
CA ALA A 54 0.94 -4.98 -22.72
C ALA A 54 0.34 -5.12 -21.30
N PHE A 55 0.34 -6.32 -20.74
CA PHE A 55 -0.10 -6.55 -19.36
C PHE A 55 0.83 -5.88 -18.35
N ALA A 56 2.15 -5.93 -18.55
CA ALA A 56 3.12 -5.25 -17.69
C ALA A 56 2.89 -3.71 -17.65
N ARG A 57 2.57 -3.10 -18.80
CA ARG A 57 2.22 -1.66 -18.86
C ARG A 57 0.91 -1.35 -18.16
N THR A 58 -0.14 -2.12 -18.43
CA THR A 58 -1.47 -1.92 -17.83
C THR A 58 -1.40 -2.04 -16.30
N ALA A 59 -0.60 -3.00 -15.82
CA ALA A 59 -0.28 -3.18 -14.43
C ALA A 59 0.39 -1.96 -13.78
N ALA A 60 1.41 -1.39 -14.43
CA ALA A 60 2.11 -0.21 -13.93
C ALA A 60 1.16 1.00 -13.79
N ILE A 61 0.30 1.22 -14.79
CA ILE A 61 -0.66 2.33 -14.81
C ILE A 61 -1.75 2.15 -13.74
N SER A 62 -2.35 0.96 -13.66
CA SER A 62 -3.41 0.67 -12.69
C SER A 62 -2.89 0.71 -11.24
N GLY A 63 -1.63 0.31 -11.03
CA GLY A 63 -0.94 0.47 -9.75
C GLY A 63 -0.75 1.93 -9.34
N HIS A 64 -0.40 2.81 -10.29
CA HIS A 64 -0.23 4.23 -10.02
C HIS A 64 -1.55 4.93 -9.67
N ALA A 65 -2.62 4.64 -10.42
CA ALA A 65 -3.94 5.22 -10.17
C ALA A 65 -4.51 4.84 -8.79
N LYS A 66 -4.40 3.57 -8.40
CA LYS A 66 -4.89 3.07 -7.09
C LYS A 66 -4.06 3.62 -5.92
N SER A 67 -2.75 3.86 -6.14
CA SER A 67 -1.88 4.54 -5.18
C SER A 67 -2.32 5.99 -4.97
N LEU A 68 -2.63 6.73 -6.04
CA LEU A 68 -3.06 8.13 -5.97
C LEU A 68 -4.42 8.30 -5.29
N ASP A 69 -5.40 7.46 -5.64
CA ASP A 69 -6.74 7.48 -5.03
C ASP A 69 -6.67 7.21 -3.53
N THR A 70 -5.84 6.22 -3.12
CA THR A 70 -5.67 5.93 -1.70
C THR A 70 -4.90 7.03 -0.98
N THR A 71 -3.82 7.57 -1.58
CA THR A 71 -3.09 8.71 -1.00
C THR A 71 -4.03 9.91 -0.82
N ARG A 72 -4.93 10.19 -1.78
CA ARG A 72 -5.96 11.22 -1.62
C ARG A 72 -6.93 10.92 -0.48
N SER A 73 -7.40 9.68 -0.38
CA SER A 73 -8.27 9.29 0.74
C SER A 73 -7.57 9.43 2.10
N LEU A 74 -6.27 9.10 2.20
CA LEU A 74 -5.44 9.24 3.40
C LEU A 74 -5.09 10.69 3.76
N ILE A 75 -5.07 11.59 2.78
CA ILE A 75 -4.88 13.03 3.00
C ILE A 75 -6.17 13.65 3.57
N GLY A 76 -7.34 13.06 3.31
CA GLY A 76 -8.62 13.48 3.90
C GLY A 76 -8.94 12.88 5.28
N PHE A 77 -8.21 11.84 5.72
CA PHE A 77 -8.44 11.24 7.03
C PHE A 77 -7.76 12.04 8.15
N ARG A 78 -8.63 12.51 9.06
CA ARG A 78 -8.35 13.08 10.37
C ARG A 78 -7.33 12.22 11.13
N ARG A 79 -6.48 12.88 11.92
CA ARG A 79 -5.28 12.39 12.62
C ARG A 79 -5.56 11.36 13.74
N GLU A 80 -6.51 10.45 13.55
CA GLU A 80 -6.59 9.24 14.36
C GLU A 80 -5.45 8.29 13.98
N ARG A 81 -5.02 7.46 14.94
CA ARG A 81 -3.91 6.49 14.87
C ARG A 81 -4.12 5.37 13.83
N VAL A 82 -4.44 5.71 12.59
CA VAL A 82 -4.28 4.82 11.46
C VAL A 82 -2.82 4.87 11.10
N ASP A 83 -2.10 3.76 11.25
CA ASP A 83 -0.77 3.60 10.65
C ASP A 83 -0.89 3.83 9.15
N LYS A 84 -0.70 5.07 8.73
CA LYS A 84 -0.77 5.52 7.33
C LYS A 84 0.11 4.63 6.45
N ARG A 85 1.19 4.09 7.02
CA ARG A 85 2.14 3.17 6.37
C ARG A 85 1.60 1.75 6.26
N ARG A 86 0.91 1.21 7.26
CA ARG A 86 0.27 -0.11 7.21
C ARG A 86 -0.82 -0.20 6.14
N VAL A 87 -1.56 0.90 5.91
CA VAL A 87 -2.52 1.01 4.80
C VAL A 87 -1.82 1.10 3.45
N LEU A 88 -0.78 1.95 3.32
CA LEU A 88 0.04 2.05 2.09
C LEU A 88 0.75 0.73 1.74
N ASN A 89 1.11 -0.08 2.73
CA ASN A 89 1.77 -1.37 2.51
C ASN A 89 0.79 -2.52 2.27
N ALA A 90 -0.42 -2.49 2.85
CA ALA A 90 -1.52 -3.34 2.40
C ALA A 90 -1.85 -3.11 0.90
N LEU A 91 -1.65 -1.88 0.40
CA LEU A 91 -1.75 -1.54 -1.03
C LEU A 91 -0.56 -2.06 -1.84
N ALA A 92 0.68 -1.93 -1.36
CA ALA A 92 1.83 -2.54 -2.01
C ALA A 92 1.72 -4.09 -2.06
N GLN A 93 1.09 -4.71 -1.07
CA GLN A 93 0.82 -6.15 -1.05
C GLN A 93 -0.37 -6.53 -1.95
N SER A 94 -1.39 -5.66 -2.07
CA SER A 94 -2.45 -5.78 -3.08
C SER A 94 -1.90 -5.65 -4.51
N ARG A 95 -0.81 -4.89 -4.70
CA ARG A 95 -0.15 -4.67 -5.99
C ARG A 95 0.38 -5.96 -6.60
N ASP A 96 1.00 -6.84 -5.81
CA ASP A 96 1.58 -8.08 -6.34
C ASP A 96 0.53 -9.09 -6.85
N ILE A 97 -0.73 -8.95 -6.40
CA ILE A 97 -1.82 -9.88 -6.73
C ILE A 97 -2.73 -9.32 -7.82
N ASP A 98 -3.00 -8.02 -7.83
CA ASP A 98 -3.78 -7.37 -8.90
C ASP A 98 -3.00 -7.25 -10.22
N VAL A 99 -1.69 -7.47 -10.24
CA VAL A 99 -0.81 -7.26 -11.40
C VAL A 99 -0.16 -8.55 -11.94
N GLY A 100 -0.15 -9.63 -11.15
CA GLY A 100 0.60 -10.86 -11.47
C GLY A 100 -0.06 -11.82 -12.48
N GLN A 101 0.62 -12.95 -12.74
CA GLN A 101 0.23 -14.05 -13.63
C GLN A 101 -1.22 -14.56 -13.44
N GLY A 102 -1.86 -14.24 -12.31
CA GLY A 102 -3.25 -14.59 -12.03
C GLY A 102 -4.27 -13.96 -12.98
N LYS A 103 -4.08 -12.71 -13.43
CA LYS A 103 -5.00 -12.09 -14.40
C LYS A 103 -4.94 -12.76 -15.77
N VAL A 104 -3.75 -13.19 -16.20
CA VAL A 104 -3.55 -13.90 -17.48
C VAL A 104 -4.36 -15.20 -17.50
N ALA A 105 -4.41 -15.92 -16.37
CA ALA A 105 -5.16 -17.17 -16.28
C ALA A 105 -6.67 -16.99 -16.52
N TYR A 106 -7.27 -15.88 -16.05
CA TYR A 106 -8.69 -15.59 -16.32
C TYR A 106 -8.97 -15.30 -17.80
N PHE A 107 -8.05 -14.64 -18.51
CA PHE A 107 -8.21 -14.38 -19.95
C PHE A 107 -8.06 -15.64 -20.80
N ASP A 108 -7.27 -16.61 -20.34
CA ASP A 108 -7.06 -17.88 -21.04
C ASP A 108 -8.14 -18.92 -20.67
N ALA A 109 -8.86 -18.75 -19.55
CA ALA A 109 -9.87 -19.70 -19.05
C ALA A 109 -11.02 -20.03 -20.03
N PRO A 110 -11.61 -19.08 -20.80
CA PRO A 110 -12.66 -19.42 -21.77
C PRO A 110 -12.17 -20.37 -22.87
N PHE A 111 -10.90 -20.27 -23.26
CA PHE A 111 -10.31 -21.14 -24.28
C PHE A 111 -10.07 -22.54 -23.78
N ALA A 112 -9.90 -22.72 -22.47
CA ALA A 112 -9.82 -24.03 -21.87
C ALA A 112 -11.12 -24.83 -22.10
N VAL A 113 -12.28 -24.17 -22.01
CA VAL A 113 -13.58 -24.78 -22.32
C VAL A 113 -13.63 -25.20 -23.79
N VAL A 114 -13.15 -24.36 -24.70
CA VAL A 114 -13.07 -24.70 -26.14
C VAL A 114 -12.17 -25.91 -26.37
N PHE A 115 -11.00 -25.99 -25.74
CA PHE A 115 -10.10 -27.15 -25.87
C PHE A 115 -10.74 -28.42 -25.32
N LEU A 116 -11.46 -28.35 -24.19
CA LEU A 116 -12.16 -29.51 -23.64
C LEU A 116 -13.35 -29.94 -24.50
N ILE A 117 -14.08 -29.01 -25.11
CA ILE A 117 -15.12 -29.32 -26.10
C ILE A 117 -14.52 -30.04 -27.30
N LEU A 118 -13.35 -29.60 -27.79
CA LEU A 118 -12.64 -30.27 -28.89
C LEU A 118 -12.18 -31.68 -28.50
N VAL A 119 -11.73 -31.88 -27.26
CA VAL A 119 -11.38 -33.22 -26.74
C VAL A 119 -12.62 -34.10 -26.63
N TRP A 120 -13.75 -33.56 -26.19
CA TRP A 120 -15.02 -34.28 -26.18
C TRP A 120 -15.48 -34.65 -27.59
N TYR A 121 -15.33 -33.74 -28.56
CA TYR A 121 -15.65 -34.00 -29.95
C TYR A 121 -14.77 -35.09 -30.58
N LEU A 122 -13.46 -35.09 -30.29
CA LEU A 122 -12.50 -36.05 -30.86
C LEU A 122 -12.52 -37.40 -30.14
N GLY A 123 -12.53 -37.40 -28.81
CA GLY A 123 -12.30 -38.57 -27.96
C GLY A 123 -13.47 -38.94 -27.05
N GLY A 124 -14.62 -38.28 -27.19
CA GLY A 124 -15.82 -38.58 -26.42
C GLY A 124 -15.60 -38.55 -24.91
N ARG A 125 -15.68 -39.73 -24.29
CA ARG A 125 -15.59 -39.90 -22.82
C ARG A 125 -14.20 -39.61 -22.25
N ILE A 126 -13.15 -39.53 -23.08
CA ILE A 126 -11.78 -39.24 -22.63
C ILE A 126 -11.69 -37.87 -21.93
N VAL A 127 -12.58 -36.92 -22.24
CA VAL A 127 -12.63 -35.60 -21.58
C VAL A 127 -12.93 -35.67 -20.08
N LEU A 128 -13.54 -36.76 -19.60
CA LEU A 128 -13.84 -36.94 -18.17
C LEU A 128 -12.56 -37.07 -17.34
N ALA A 129 -11.49 -37.66 -17.91
CA ALA A 129 -10.21 -37.83 -17.22
C ALA A 129 -9.59 -36.48 -16.77
N PRO A 130 -9.38 -35.48 -17.65
CA PRO A 130 -8.90 -34.17 -17.22
C PRO A 130 -9.90 -33.45 -16.30
N LEU A 131 -11.21 -33.59 -16.53
CA LEU A 131 -12.23 -32.88 -15.76
C LEU A 131 -12.31 -33.35 -14.30
N VAL A 132 -12.27 -34.66 -14.07
CA VAL A 132 -12.22 -35.25 -12.72
C VAL A 132 -10.96 -34.80 -11.99
N LEU A 133 -9.80 -34.83 -12.65
CA LEU A 133 -8.55 -34.46 -12.00
C LEU A 133 -8.48 -32.96 -11.67
N VAL A 134 -9.00 -32.10 -12.55
CA VAL A 134 -9.17 -30.66 -12.26
C VAL A 134 -10.11 -30.46 -11.06
N ALA A 135 -11.21 -31.19 -10.98
CA ALA A 135 -12.14 -31.12 -9.84
C ALA A 135 -11.47 -31.56 -8.53
N VAL A 136 -10.74 -32.68 -8.52
CA VAL A 136 -10.00 -33.18 -7.36
C VAL A 136 -8.99 -32.14 -6.85
N VAL A 137 -8.18 -31.56 -7.75
CA VAL A 137 -7.22 -30.51 -7.39
C VAL A 137 -7.94 -29.26 -6.87
N SER A 138 -9.05 -28.87 -7.49
CA SER A 138 -9.85 -27.71 -7.06
C SER A 138 -10.40 -27.88 -5.63
N VAL A 139 -10.90 -29.07 -5.30
CA VAL A 139 -11.37 -29.41 -3.94
C VAL A 139 -10.21 -29.40 -2.94
N TYR A 140 -9.06 -29.99 -3.30
CA TYR A 140 -7.86 -29.96 -2.46
C TYR A 140 -7.42 -28.51 -2.14
N LEU A 141 -7.41 -27.64 -3.15
CA LEU A 141 -7.08 -26.22 -2.96
C LEU A 141 -8.12 -25.52 -2.08
N ALA A 142 -9.42 -25.75 -2.29
CA ALA A 142 -10.48 -25.16 -1.47
C ALA A 142 -10.30 -25.48 0.02
N ILE A 143 -9.92 -26.72 0.37
CA ILE A 143 -9.65 -27.13 1.76
C ILE A 143 -8.45 -26.38 2.34
N ARG A 144 -7.43 -26.08 1.53
CA ARG A 144 -6.16 -25.45 1.97
C ARG A 144 -6.20 -23.93 2.00
N VAL A 145 -7.31 -23.30 1.61
CA VAL A 145 -7.43 -21.83 1.54
C VAL A 145 -7.28 -21.16 2.90
N GLY A 146 -7.77 -21.80 3.97
CA GLY A 146 -7.66 -21.27 5.33
C GLY A 146 -6.21 -21.19 5.82
N THR A 147 -5.43 -22.25 5.62
CA THR A 147 -4.00 -22.27 5.98
C THR A 147 -3.20 -21.24 5.18
N TYR A 148 -3.52 -21.09 3.88
CA TYR A 148 -2.85 -20.10 3.04
C TYR A 148 -3.17 -18.67 3.49
N ARG A 149 -4.44 -18.39 3.82
CA ARG A 149 -4.88 -17.10 4.37
C ARG A 149 -4.11 -16.74 5.64
N GLN A 150 -3.99 -17.66 6.59
CA GLN A 150 -3.25 -17.43 7.83
C GLN A 150 -1.79 -17.04 7.55
N ARG A 151 -1.11 -17.74 6.65
CA ARG A 151 0.30 -17.42 6.30
C ARG A 151 0.48 -16.07 5.61
N VAL A 152 -0.47 -15.67 4.77
CA VAL A 152 -0.47 -14.33 4.16
C VAL A 152 -0.67 -13.26 5.23
N ALA A 153 -1.56 -13.49 6.20
CA ALA A 153 -1.77 -12.59 7.32
C ALA A 153 -0.55 -12.50 8.25
N ASP A 154 0.08 -13.63 8.60
CA ASP A 154 1.31 -13.66 9.43
C ASP A 154 2.43 -12.83 8.80
N LEU A 155 2.61 -12.95 7.48
CA LEU A 155 3.60 -12.14 6.75
C LEU A 155 3.22 -10.66 6.76
N ALA A 156 1.95 -10.32 6.55
CA ALA A 156 1.49 -8.94 6.57
C ALA A 156 1.73 -8.28 7.95
N VAL A 157 1.49 -9.01 9.04
CA VAL A 157 1.76 -8.55 10.41
C VAL A 157 3.27 -8.41 10.66
N ALA A 158 4.07 -9.41 10.29
CA ALA A 158 5.52 -9.35 10.51
C ALA A 158 6.18 -8.20 9.72
N LYS A 159 5.72 -7.93 8.50
CA LYS A 159 6.17 -6.78 7.70
C LYS A 159 5.81 -5.45 8.36
N ALA A 160 4.57 -5.31 8.84
CA ALA A 160 4.14 -4.09 9.54
C ALA A 160 5.01 -3.82 10.77
N ASN A 161 5.23 -4.82 11.63
CA ASN A 161 6.03 -4.67 12.84
C ASN A 161 7.48 -4.23 12.55
N VAL A 162 8.09 -4.72 11.47
CA VAL A 162 9.43 -4.31 11.06
C VAL A 162 9.45 -2.85 10.61
N GLU A 163 8.45 -2.41 9.85
CA GLU A 163 8.37 -1.02 9.39
C GLU A 163 8.12 -0.04 10.53
N ASP A 164 7.30 -0.43 11.51
CA ASP A 164 7.06 0.35 12.71
C ASP A 164 8.37 0.50 13.51
N ALA A 165 9.11 -0.59 13.71
CA ALA A 165 10.42 -0.57 14.39
C ALA A 165 11.48 0.25 13.63
N ILE A 166 11.47 0.25 12.29
CA ILE A 166 12.36 1.11 11.48
C ILE A 166 11.99 2.57 11.71
N SER A 167 10.70 2.91 11.73
CA SER A 167 10.26 4.29 11.96
C SER A 167 10.62 4.79 13.36
N GLU A 168 10.43 3.94 14.36
CA GLU A 168 10.74 4.24 15.75
C GLU A 168 12.25 4.40 15.96
N SER A 169 13.07 3.52 15.39
CA SER A 169 14.54 3.62 15.48
C SER A 169 15.10 4.85 14.77
N VAL A 170 14.52 5.27 13.64
CA VAL A 170 14.89 6.53 12.96
C VAL A 170 14.52 7.75 13.82
N ALA A 171 13.37 7.73 14.49
CA ALA A 171 12.96 8.81 15.38
C ALA A 171 13.89 8.93 16.60
N TYR A 172 14.27 7.81 17.24
CA TYR A 172 15.23 7.82 18.35
C TYR A 172 16.64 8.20 17.92
N ALA A 173 17.10 7.76 16.75
CA ALA A 173 18.43 8.11 16.22
C ALA A 173 18.60 9.63 16.01
N HIS A 174 17.52 10.33 15.66
CA HIS A 174 17.53 11.80 15.55
C HIS A 174 17.56 12.52 16.91
N GLN A 175 17.09 11.88 17.99
CA GLN A 175 16.86 12.53 19.29
C GLN A 175 17.94 12.21 20.34
N ALA A 176 18.60 11.05 20.24
CA ALA A 176 19.64 10.63 21.17
C ALA A 176 20.67 9.72 20.48
N ALA A 177 21.59 10.32 19.73
CA ALA A 177 22.70 9.60 19.10
C ALA A 177 23.81 9.26 20.13
N THR A 178 23.54 8.35 21.07
CA THR A 178 24.57 7.73 21.92
C THR A 178 24.64 6.23 21.64
N LEU A 179 25.85 5.66 21.62
CA LEU A 179 26.06 4.25 21.23
C LEU A 179 25.27 3.27 22.11
N ASP A 180 25.04 3.60 23.39
CA ASP A 180 24.34 2.77 24.38
C ASP A 180 22.82 2.65 24.14
N SER A 181 22.20 3.62 23.45
CA SER A 181 20.75 3.62 23.18
C SER A 181 20.38 2.96 21.85
N VAL A 182 21.31 2.92 20.90
CA VAL A 182 21.08 2.38 19.54
C VAL A 182 21.28 0.86 19.48
N GLY A 183 22.15 0.30 20.32
CA GLY A 183 22.47 -1.13 20.34
C GLY A 183 21.24 -2.04 20.50
N PRO A 184 20.46 -1.92 21.59
CA PRO A 184 19.27 -2.76 21.83
C PRO A 184 18.21 -2.64 20.74
N SER A 185 17.91 -1.40 20.32
CA SER A 185 16.94 -1.10 19.26
C SER A 185 17.31 -1.76 17.91
N PHE A 186 18.62 -1.83 17.60
CA PHE A 186 19.11 -2.52 16.41
C PHE A 186 18.95 -4.05 16.51
N PHE A 187 19.22 -4.65 17.67
CA PHE A 187 19.01 -6.09 17.87
C PHE A 187 17.53 -6.48 17.81
N ASP A 188 16.64 -5.66 18.35
CA ASP A 188 15.19 -5.87 18.26
C ASP A 188 14.71 -5.80 16.80
N LEU A 189 15.22 -4.84 16.01
CA LEU A 189 14.95 -4.77 14.57
C LEU A 189 15.46 -6.02 13.83
N LEU A 190 16.66 -6.51 14.13
CA LEU A 190 17.19 -7.74 13.53
C LEU A 190 16.33 -8.96 13.86
N ASN A 191 15.81 -9.05 15.09
CA ASN A 191 14.89 -10.11 15.50
C ASN A 191 13.57 -10.04 14.73
N LEU A 192 12.99 -8.85 14.59
CA LEU A 192 11.77 -8.64 13.78
C LEU A 192 11.99 -8.98 12.30
N LYS A 193 13.13 -8.57 11.72
CA LYS A 193 13.53 -8.96 10.36
C LYS A 193 13.67 -10.47 10.18
N ARG A 194 14.18 -11.18 11.20
CA ARG A 194 14.25 -12.65 11.20
C ARG A 194 12.86 -13.28 11.23
N ILE A 195 11.92 -12.73 12.00
CA ILE A 195 10.52 -13.17 12.04
C ILE A 195 9.84 -12.94 10.68
N GLU A 196 10.03 -11.76 10.08
CA GLU A 196 9.55 -11.43 8.72
C GLU A 196 10.09 -12.42 7.69
N ALA A 197 11.40 -12.69 7.72
CA ALA A 197 12.04 -13.64 6.81
C ALA A 197 11.47 -15.06 6.97
N ASN A 198 11.24 -15.52 8.20
CA ASN A 198 10.64 -16.82 8.48
C ASN A 198 9.19 -16.91 8.00
N ALA A 199 8.39 -15.85 8.18
CA ALA A 199 7.02 -15.77 7.68
C ALA A 199 6.99 -15.77 6.14
N SER A 200 7.88 -15.01 5.50
CA SER A 200 8.03 -14.97 4.03
C SER A 200 8.41 -16.34 3.51
N GLN A 201 9.42 -16.99 4.11
CA GLN A 201 9.87 -18.32 3.70
C GLN A 201 8.74 -19.37 3.80
N LYS A 202 7.90 -19.31 4.84
CA LYS A 202 6.74 -20.23 4.99
C LYS A 202 5.70 -20.01 3.89
N LEU A 203 5.49 -18.77 3.45
CA LEU A 203 4.58 -18.43 2.35
C LEU A 203 5.18 -18.84 1.00
N ASP A 204 6.46 -18.57 0.78
CA ASP A 204 7.18 -18.93 -0.45
C ASP A 204 7.25 -20.44 -0.65
N ARG A 205 7.54 -21.21 0.41
CA ARG A 205 7.47 -22.68 0.38
C ARG A 205 6.07 -23.19 0.03
N PHE A 206 5.02 -22.51 0.52
CA PHE A 206 3.65 -22.89 0.18
C PHE A 206 3.33 -22.56 -1.29
N ASN A 207 3.73 -21.39 -1.77
CA ASN A 207 3.59 -21.00 -3.18
C ASN A 207 4.37 -21.94 -4.11
N ALA A 208 5.56 -22.38 -3.72
CA ALA A 208 6.33 -23.38 -4.45
C ALA A 208 5.59 -24.73 -4.50
N ALA A 209 5.12 -25.24 -3.36
CA ALA A 209 4.34 -26.48 -3.30
C ALA A 209 3.07 -26.40 -4.17
N LEU A 210 2.40 -25.25 -4.21
CA LEU A 210 1.28 -24.99 -5.10
C LEU A 210 1.68 -25.14 -6.59
N MET A 211 2.82 -24.57 -7.00
CA MET A 211 3.33 -24.70 -8.36
C MET A 211 3.72 -26.15 -8.70
N ASP A 212 4.33 -26.86 -7.77
CA ASP A 212 4.70 -28.28 -7.94
C ASP A 212 3.45 -29.17 -8.09
N ILE A 213 2.40 -28.89 -7.32
CA ILE A 213 1.09 -29.57 -7.45
C ILE A 213 0.49 -29.29 -8.82
N GLN A 214 0.55 -28.04 -9.32
CA GLN A 214 0.06 -27.71 -10.66
C GLN A 214 0.82 -28.48 -11.75
N GLN A 215 2.16 -28.57 -11.66
CA GLN A 215 2.97 -29.30 -12.62
C GLN A 215 2.72 -30.82 -12.56
N SER A 216 2.64 -31.38 -11.36
CA SER A 216 2.35 -32.80 -11.13
C SER A 216 0.95 -33.17 -11.62
N ALA A 217 -0.05 -32.32 -11.36
CA ALA A 217 -1.41 -32.51 -11.87
C ALA A 217 -1.44 -32.49 -13.41
N GLY A 218 -0.68 -31.59 -14.06
CA GLY A 218 -0.57 -31.56 -15.52
C GLY A 218 0.00 -32.85 -16.11
N LEU A 219 1.02 -33.43 -15.47
CA LEU A 219 1.55 -34.74 -15.87
C LEU A 219 0.54 -35.87 -15.64
N ALA A 220 -0.13 -35.89 -14.49
CA ALA A 220 -1.17 -36.87 -14.18
C ALA A 220 -2.36 -36.79 -15.16
N ILE A 221 -2.77 -35.58 -15.57
CA ILE A 221 -3.78 -35.38 -16.62
C ILE A 221 -3.33 -36.03 -17.92
N THR A 222 -2.07 -35.81 -18.32
CA THR A 222 -1.51 -36.36 -19.54
C THR A 222 -1.53 -37.89 -19.51
N VAL A 223 -1.09 -38.50 -18.40
CA VAL A 223 -1.11 -39.96 -18.22
C VAL A 223 -2.54 -40.49 -18.20
N ALA A 224 -3.48 -39.81 -17.54
CA ALA A 224 -4.88 -40.23 -17.47
C ALA A 224 -5.54 -40.19 -18.86
N ILE A 225 -5.27 -39.16 -19.67
CA ILE A 225 -5.77 -39.06 -21.05
C ILE A 225 -5.21 -40.20 -21.90
N VAL A 226 -3.90 -40.43 -21.87
CA VAL A 226 -3.26 -41.49 -22.64
C VAL A 226 -3.74 -42.87 -22.18
N GLY A 227 -3.87 -43.08 -20.86
CA GLY A 227 -4.33 -44.34 -20.29
C GLY A 227 -5.76 -44.69 -20.72
N VAL A 228 -6.72 -43.78 -20.50
CA VAL A 228 -8.12 -43.98 -20.91
C VAL A 228 -8.24 -44.04 -22.42
N GLY A 229 -7.53 -43.15 -23.13
CA GLY A 229 -7.61 -43.05 -24.57
C GLY A 229 -6.95 -44.20 -25.32
N ALA A 230 -5.93 -44.85 -24.76
CA ALA A 230 -5.33 -46.05 -25.34
C ALA A 230 -6.36 -47.19 -25.44
N PHE A 231 -7.21 -47.38 -24.41
CA PHE A 231 -8.30 -48.35 -24.49
C PHE A 231 -9.30 -48.01 -25.61
N SER A 232 -9.64 -46.73 -25.79
CA SER A 232 -10.52 -46.30 -26.89
C SER A 232 -9.88 -46.53 -28.28
N VAL A 233 -8.57 -46.37 -28.42
CA VAL A 233 -7.86 -46.70 -29.66
C VAL A 233 -7.87 -48.21 -29.93
N LEU A 234 -7.62 -49.03 -28.89
CA LEU A 234 -7.64 -50.48 -29.01
C LEU A 234 -9.03 -51.04 -29.37
N ASN A 235 -10.10 -50.37 -28.93
CA ASN A 235 -11.48 -50.70 -29.30
C ASN A 235 -11.87 -50.24 -30.71
N GLY A 236 -11.02 -49.46 -31.38
CA GLY A 236 -11.30 -48.90 -32.71
C GLY A 236 -12.18 -47.65 -32.72
N ASP A 237 -12.52 -47.09 -31.55
CA ASP A 237 -13.34 -45.87 -31.42
C ASP A 237 -12.55 -44.59 -31.72
N LEU A 238 -11.22 -44.65 -31.69
CA LEU A 238 -10.34 -43.48 -31.82
C LEU A 238 -9.09 -43.81 -32.66
N THR A 239 -8.66 -42.88 -33.52
CA THR A 239 -7.41 -43.00 -34.26
C THR A 239 -6.20 -42.68 -33.37
N THR A 240 -5.02 -43.17 -33.76
CA THR A 240 -3.77 -42.84 -33.05
C THR A 240 -3.46 -41.34 -33.11
N GLY A 241 -3.75 -40.67 -34.24
CA GLY A 241 -3.67 -39.21 -34.35
C GLY A 241 -4.70 -38.47 -33.49
N GLY A 242 -5.91 -39.01 -33.38
CA GLY A 242 -6.96 -38.50 -32.50
C GLY A 242 -6.56 -38.55 -31.02
N LEU A 243 -5.93 -39.64 -30.58
CA LEU A 243 -5.40 -39.76 -29.21
C LEU A 243 -4.27 -38.75 -28.94
N ALA A 244 -3.35 -38.58 -29.90
CA ALA A 244 -2.27 -37.59 -29.78
C ALA A 244 -2.82 -36.16 -29.68
N ALA A 245 -3.83 -35.82 -30.51
CA ALA A 245 -4.51 -34.53 -30.47
C ALA A 245 -5.26 -34.34 -29.14
N CYS A 246 -6.00 -35.34 -28.66
CA CYS A 246 -6.70 -35.31 -27.36
C CYS A 246 -5.73 -35.11 -26.19
N THR A 247 -4.57 -35.75 -26.23
CA THR A 247 -3.55 -35.63 -25.18
C THR A 247 -3.01 -34.20 -25.09
N LEU A 248 -2.70 -33.57 -26.22
CA LEU A 248 -2.23 -32.19 -26.25
C LEU A 248 -3.31 -31.17 -25.91
N LEU A 249 -4.51 -31.30 -26.49
CA LEU A 249 -5.61 -30.37 -26.25
C LEU A 249 -6.14 -30.50 -24.81
N GLY A 250 -6.28 -31.73 -24.32
CA GLY A 250 -6.81 -32.02 -22.99
C GLY A 250 -5.86 -31.58 -21.88
N SER A 251 -4.56 -31.90 -21.99
CA SER A 251 -3.56 -31.41 -21.03
C SER A 251 -3.46 -29.89 -21.03
N ARG A 252 -3.48 -29.25 -22.21
CA ARG A 252 -3.43 -27.78 -22.32
C ARG A 252 -4.67 -27.11 -21.75
N GLY A 253 -5.86 -27.59 -22.10
CA GLY A 253 -7.13 -27.05 -21.58
C GLY A 253 -7.22 -27.22 -20.07
N ALA A 254 -6.93 -28.41 -19.56
CA ALA A 254 -6.95 -28.68 -18.13
C ALA A 254 -5.92 -27.83 -17.36
N ASN A 255 -4.70 -27.65 -17.88
CA ASN A 255 -3.69 -26.80 -17.26
C ASN A 255 -4.09 -25.31 -17.21
N GLN A 256 -4.82 -24.83 -18.22
CA GLN A 256 -5.35 -23.46 -18.22
C GLN A 256 -6.45 -23.29 -17.16
N LEU A 257 -7.32 -24.28 -16.97
CA LEU A 257 -8.30 -24.28 -15.88
C LEU A 257 -7.61 -24.32 -14.51
N LEU A 258 -6.63 -25.21 -14.32
CA LEU A 258 -5.85 -25.28 -13.07
C LEU A 258 -5.18 -23.94 -12.76
N GLY A 259 -4.59 -23.28 -13.76
CA GLY A 259 -4.02 -21.94 -13.59
C GLY A 259 -5.06 -20.90 -13.13
N ALA A 260 -6.28 -20.95 -13.67
CA ALA A 260 -7.36 -20.04 -13.29
C ALA A 260 -7.88 -20.31 -11.86
N VAL A 261 -7.98 -21.58 -11.47
CA VAL A 261 -8.33 -21.98 -10.09
C VAL A 261 -7.25 -21.49 -9.11
N MET A 262 -5.98 -21.64 -9.45
CA MET A 262 -4.84 -21.16 -8.65
C MET A 262 -4.82 -19.64 -8.53
N ALA A 263 -5.14 -18.92 -9.60
CA ALA A 263 -5.30 -17.47 -9.57
C ALA A 263 -6.45 -17.03 -8.65
N SER A 264 -7.59 -17.73 -8.73
CA SER A 264 -8.76 -17.49 -7.88
C SER A 264 -8.46 -17.72 -6.41
N PHE A 265 -7.76 -18.82 -6.10
CA PHE A 265 -7.30 -19.18 -4.77
C PHE A 265 -6.42 -18.07 -4.14
N ARG A 266 -5.46 -17.55 -4.91
CA ARG A 266 -4.60 -16.43 -4.47
C ARG A 266 -5.41 -15.16 -4.21
N HIS A 267 -6.35 -14.84 -5.09
CA HIS A 267 -7.17 -13.63 -4.99
C HIS A 267 -8.11 -13.65 -3.77
N GLN A 268 -8.74 -14.80 -3.51
CA GLN A 268 -9.64 -14.98 -2.36
C GLN A 268 -8.90 -14.83 -1.03
N ALA A 269 -7.71 -15.42 -0.91
CA ALA A 269 -6.94 -15.35 0.33
C ALA A 269 -6.59 -13.91 0.74
N VAL A 270 -6.34 -13.04 -0.23
CA VAL A 270 -5.90 -11.66 0.03
C VAL A 270 -7.06 -10.71 0.24
N LYS A 271 -8.17 -10.86 -0.51
CA LYS A 271 -9.38 -10.07 -0.26
C LYS A 271 -9.89 -10.24 1.17
N VAL A 272 -9.87 -11.47 1.68
CA VAL A 272 -10.37 -11.78 3.02
C VAL A 272 -9.39 -11.31 4.11
N ALA A 273 -8.08 -11.43 3.88
CA ALA A 273 -7.07 -10.85 4.77
C ALA A 273 -7.17 -9.31 4.84
N ALA A 274 -7.45 -8.65 3.70
CA ALA A 274 -7.65 -7.21 3.64
C ALA A 274 -8.95 -6.76 4.32
N SER A 275 -10.04 -7.55 4.25
CA SER A 275 -11.28 -7.23 4.97
C SER A 275 -11.14 -7.36 6.49
N GLU A 276 -10.31 -8.29 6.95
CA GLU A 276 -10.04 -8.52 8.38
C GLU A 276 -9.14 -7.42 8.97
N ALA A 277 -8.23 -6.85 8.17
CA ALA A 277 -7.49 -5.64 8.54
C ALA A 277 -8.39 -4.38 8.57
N LYS A 278 -9.42 -4.32 7.72
CA LYS A 278 -10.35 -3.17 7.65
C LYS A 278 -11.32 -3.13 8.82
N SER A 279 -11.69 -4.27 9.40
CA SER A 279 -12.57 -4.33 10.58
C SER A 279 -11.91 -3.84 11.87
N THR A 280 -10.58 -3.79 11.94
CA THR A 280 -9.84 -3.28 13.11
C THR A 280 -9.71 -1.75 13.12
N VAL A 281 -10.16 -1.07 12.04
CA VAL A 281 -9.98 0.38 11.84
C VAL A 281 -11.28 1.17 12.03
N SER A 282 -12.39 0.55 12.42
CA SER A 282 -13.60 1.29 12.81
C SER A 282 -13.57 1.66 14.29
N TYR A 283 -13.05 2.85 14.59
CA TYR A 283 -13.33 3.57 15.83
C TYR A 283 -14.31 4.72 15.52
N THR A 284 -15.32 4.89 16.38
CA THR A 284 -16.30 5.99 16.34
C THR A 284 -15.88 7.03 17.37
N PRO A 285 -15.65 8.30 16.99
CA PRO A 285 -15.19 9.31 17.94
C PRO A 285 -16.32 9.72 18.88
N SER A 286 -16.02 9.72 20.17
CA SER A 286 -16.87 10.21 21.25
C SER A 286 -16.23 11.46 21.85
N GLY A 287 -16.86 12.62 21.69
CA GLY A 287 -16.49 13.83 22.44
C GLY A 287 -16.90 15.13 21.74
N ASN A 288 -17.98 15.77 22.21
CA ASN A 288 -18.38 17.11 21.79
C ASN A 288 -17.41 18.15 22.38
N VAL A 289 -16.82 19.01 21.52
CA VAL A 289 -16.03 20.19 21.91
C VAL A 289 -16.81 21.46 21.59
N GLN A 290 -17.94 21.66 22.28
CA GLN A 290 -18.80 22.83 22.04
C GLN A 290 -18.71 23.93 23.10
N ASP A 291 -17.90 23.79 24.16
CA ASP A 291 -17.89 24.76 25.29
C ASP A 291 -16.50 25.37 25.59
N ILE A 292 -15.68 25.69 24.59
CA ILE A 292 -14.49 26.53 24.83
C ILE A 292 -14.88 27.99 24.55
N ALA A 293 -15.12 28.74 25.63
CA ALA A 293 -15.30 30.19 25.55
C ALA A 293 -14.02 30.84 24.99
N LYS A 294 -14.17 31.92 24.21
CA LYS A 294 -13.03 32.74 23.74
C LYS A 294 -12.26 33.29 24.95
N GLY A 295 -10.94 33.33 24.87
CA GLY A 295 -10.05 33.69 25.99
C GLY A 295 -8.82 32.79 26.06
N TYR A 296 -8.08 32.92 27.16
CA TYR A 296 -6.88 32.09 27.41
C TYR A 296 -7.16 30.94 28.36
N LEU A 297 -6.48 29.82 28.11
CA LEU A 297 -6.28 28.78 29.10
C LEU A 297 -4.80 28.42 29.15
N VAL A 298 -4.09 28.86 30.19
CA VAL A 298 -2.68 28.51 30.38
C VAL A 298 -2.57 27.39 31.40
N ILE A 299 -2.19 26.20 30.93
CA ILE A 299 -2.02 25.01 31.75
C ILE A 299 -0.56 24.94 32.19
N ASN A 300 -0.34 24.93 33.50
CA ASN A 300 0.98 24.66 34.06
C ASN A 300 1.20 23.14 34.13
N PRO A 301 2.21 22.58 33.43
CA PRO A 301 2.45 21.13 33.44
C PRO A 301 2.76 20.57 34.84
N ASP A 302 3.20 21.40 35.79
CA ASP A 302 3.54 21.00 37.16
C ASP A 302 2.32 21.03 38.11
N ALA A 303 1.15 21.52 37.67
CA ALA A 303 -0.02 21.71 38.52
C ALA A 303 -0.92 20.46 38.69
N GLY A 304 -0.72 19.40 37.90
CA GLY A 304 -1.42 18.12 38.05
C GLY A 304 -1.66 17.37 36.73
N THR A 305 -1.76 16.03 36.79
CA THR A 305 -1.91 15.17 35.60
C THR A 305 -3.23 15.35 34.85
N SER A 306 -4.30 15.78 35.53
CA SER A 306 -5.65 15.90 34.97
C SER A 306 -5.79 17.02 33.92
N GLU A 307 -5.11 18.15 34.09
CA GLU A 307 -5.18 19.27 33.12
C GLU A 307 -4.30 19.02 31.89
N VAL A 308 -3.15 18.40 32.09
CA VAL A 308 -2.29 17.92 30.99
C VAL A 308 -3.00 16.87 30.15
N ASP A 309 -3.73 15.95 30.80
CA ASP A 309 -4.54 14.96 30.09
C ASP A 309 -5.73 15.61 29.35
N ARG A 310 -6.34 16.67 29.90
CA ARG A 310 -7.35 17.47 29.18
C ARG A 310 -6.78 18.17 27.95
N PHE A 311 -5.57 18.74 28.01
CA PHE A 311 -4.90 19.30 26.83
C PHE A 311 -4.68 18.23 25.75
N LYS A 312 -4.21 17.05 26.15
CA LYS A 312 -4.01 15.93 25.23
C LYS A 312 -5.33 15.45 24.62
N THR A 313 -6.40 15.36 25.41
CA THR A 313 -7.74 15.03 24.92
C THR A 313 -8.26 16.10 23.95
N LEU A 314 -8.03 17.40 24.23
CA LEU A 314 -8.40 18.47 23.30
C LEU A 314 -7.69 18.34 21.95
N VAL A 315 -6.38 18.08 21.97
CA VAL A 315 -5.58 17.93 20.74
C VAL A 315 -5.91 16.63 19.97
N ASN A 316 -6.24 15.55 20.68
CA ASN A 316 -6.46 14.24 20.07
C ASN A 316 -7.93 13.99 19.68
N ASP A 317 -8.88 14.37 20.53
CA ASP A 317 -10.31 14.07 20.42
C ASP A 317 -11.13 15.31 20.01
N GLY A 318 -10.54 16.51 20.07
CA GLY A 318 -11.19 17.75 19.72
C GLY A 318 -11.46 17.87 18.22
N GLY A 319 -12.64 17.38 17.83
CA GLY A 319 -13.32 17.52 16.54
C GLY A 319 -12.56 18.31 15.48
N GLY A 320 -11.88 17.60 14.59
CA GLY A 320 -11.00 18.18 13.58
C GLY A 320 -11.66 19.03 12.50
N GLN A 321 -12.09 20.24 12.85
CA GLN A 321 -12.30 21.32 11.89
C GLN A 321 -11.91 22.72 12.39
N HIS A 322 -11.51 22.92 13.65
CA HIS A 322 -11.23 24.28 14.15
C HIS A 322 -10.06 24.37 15.16
N ILE A 323 -9.16 23.38 15.25
CA ILE A 323 -8.01 23.43 16.18
C ILE A 323 -6.68 23.39 15.42
N HIS A 324 -5.87 24.44 15.56
CA HIS A 324 -4.48 24.46 15.11
C HIS A 324 -3.56 24.13 16.29
N HIS A 325 -2.80 23.02 16.20
CA HIS A 325 -1.91 22.58 17.26
C HIS A 325 -0.43 22.74 16.89
N VAL A 326 0.33 23.44 17.73
CA VAL A 326 1.79 23.54 17.62
C VAL A 326 2.43 22.70 18.73
N PRO A 327 2.99 21.53 18.42
CA PRO A 327 3.66 20.68 19.42
C PRO A 327 4.96 21.32 19.90
N ARG A 328 5.54 20.79 20.99
CA ARG A 328 6.82 21.26 21.53
C ARG A 328 7.92 21.33 20.46
N ASN A 329 8.05 20.28 19.64
CA ASN A 329 8.97 20.18 18.52
C ASN A 329 8.20 20.01 17.20
N PRO A 330 7.94 21.10 16.45
CA PRO A 330 7.20 21.02 15.19
C PRO A 330 8.07 20.50 14.04
N ASN A 331 7.44 19.74 13.14
CA ASN A 331 8.05 19.35 11.87
C ASN A 331 7.51 20.26 10.76
N LEU A 332 8.43 20.86 10.00
CA LEU A 332 8.09 21.68 8.83
C LEU A 332 7.88 20.79 7.60
N MET A 333 7.12 21.30 6.63
CA MET A 333 6.91 20.65 5.35
C MET A 333 8.05 20.98 4.37
N TYR A 334 8.30 20.05 3.44
CA TYR A 334 9.22 20.29 2.33
C TYR A 334 8.72 21.45 1.48
N GLY A 335 9.56 22.47 1.28
CA GLY A 335 9.21 23.72 0.63
C GLY A 335 10.02 24.88 1.17
N THR A 336 9.68 26.11 0.80
CA THR A 336 10.36 27.31 1.33
C THR A 336 9.81 27.70 2.71
N ILE A 337 10.53 28.56 3.43
CA ILE A 337 10.03 29.16 4.68
C ILE A 337 8.71 29.89 4.42
N LEU A 338 8.63 30.67 3.34
CA LEU A 338 7.42 31.39 2.93
C LEU A 338 6.22 30.45 2.78
N GLN A 339 6.42 29.33 2.06
CA GLN A 339 5.38 28.33 1.85
C GLN A 339 4.90 27.70 3.16
N ASN A 340 5.83 27.44 4.10
CA ASN A 340 5.46 26.88 5.39
C ASN A 340 4.64 27.87 6.24
N ILE A 341 5.02 29.16 6.28
CA ILE A 341 4.27 30.15 7.06
C ILE A 341 2.93 30.56 6.42
N SER A 342 2.77 30.40 5.11
CA SER A 342 1.56 30.74 4.35
C SER A 342 0.61 29.57 4.11
N SER A 343 0.89 28.39 4.68
CA SER A 343 0.11 27.16 4.40
C SER A 343 0.14 26.74 2.93
N PHE A 344 1.18 27.12 2.18
CA PHE A 344 1.31 26.93 0.73
C PHE A 344 0.24 27.69 -0.09
N GLU A 345 -0.38 28.71 0.48
CA GLU A 345 -1.40 29.54 -0.16
C GLU A 345 -0.91 30.98 -0.32
N VAL A 346 -0.85 31.45 -1.57
CA VAL A 346 -0.36 32.81 -1.92
C VAL A 346 -1.20 33.89 -1.23
N GLU A 347 -2.50 33.65 -1.02
CA GLU A 347 -3.42 34.60 -0.38
C GLU A 347 -3.06 34.87 1.09
N ASN A 348 -2.41 33.93 1.77
CA ASN A 348 -2.04 34.03 3.18
C ASN A 348 -0.63 34.63 3.39
N GLU A 349 0.16 34.83 2.33
CA GLU A 349 1.55 35.29 2.45
C GLU A 349 1.65 36.65 3.15
N ASN A 350 0.76 37.60 2.84
CA ASN A 350 0.78 38.94 3.45
C ASN A 350 0.52 38.89 4.96
N ASP A 351 -0.44 38.07 5.40
CA ASP A 351 -0.73 37.90 6.82
C ASP A 351 0.40 37.17 7.54
N ALA A 352 0.97 36.14 6.91
CA ALA A 352 2.11 35.40 7.44
C ALA A 352 3.35 36.31 7.61
N LEU A 353 3.64 37.18 6.66
CA LEU A 353 4.74 38.16 6.74
C LEU A 353 4.49 39.25 7.79
N ARG A 354 3.23 39.62 8.03
CA ARG A 354 2.90 40.54 9.13
C ARG A 354 3.15 39.89 10.49
N ILE A 355 2.73 38.63 10.66
CA ILE A 355 2.94 37.88 11.90
C ILE A 355 4.43 37.58 12.12
N SER A 356 5.18 37.27 11.05
CA SER A 356 6.62 37.00 11.12
C SER A 356 7.39 38.20 11.67
N ALA A 357 7.02 39.41 11.28
CA ALA A 357 7.60 40.65 11.79
C ALA A 357 7.32 40.85 13.29
N LEU A 358 6.11 40.53 13.74
CA LEU A 358 5.68 40.70 15.14
C LEU A 358 6.36 39.70 16.09
N ILE A 359 6.53 38.46 15.67
CA ILE A 359 7.17 37.41 16.49
C ILE A 359 8.70 37.38 16.33
N GLY A 360 9.25 38.19 15.43
CA GLY A 360 10.69 38.34 15.23
C GLY A 360 11.34 37.31 14.31
N LEU A 361 10.57 36.56 13.53
CA LEU A 361 11.09 35.61 12.53
C LEU A 361 11.92 36.33 11.45
N ASP A 362 11.58 37.56 11.09
CA ASP A 362 12.30 38.36 10.09
C ASP A 362 13.80 38.49 10.39
N ARG A 363 14.17 38.60 11.68
CA ARG A 363 15.58 38.73 12.10
C ARG A 363 16.38 37.48 11.75
N LEU A 364 15.78 36.32 11.99
CA LEU A 364 16.39 35.03 11.68
C LEU A 364 16.46 34.80 10.17
N VAL A 365 15.38 35.14 9.47
CA VAL A 365 15.31 34.99 8.02
C VAL A 365 16.31 35.91 7.32
N ALA A 366 16.57 37.10 7.84
CA ALA A 366 17.57 38.03 7.30
C ALA A 366 19.02 37.49 7.36
N GLU A 367 19.31 36.53 8.24
CA GLU A 367 20.62 35.87 8.33
C GLU A 367 20.78 34.72 7.33
N LEU A 368 19.69 34.31 6.66
CA LEU A 368 19.70 33.21 5.69
C LEU A 368 19.99 33.73 4.27
N PRO A 369 20.78 33.00 3.45
CA PRO A 369 21.18 33.44 2.10
C PRO A 369 20.01 33.79 1.18
N ASP A 370 18.94 33.01 1.25
CA ASP A 370 17.76 33.15 0.37
C ASP A 370 16.55 33.75 1.11
N GLY A 371 16.74 34.23 2.34
CA GLY A 371 15.67 34.77 3.17
C GLY A 371 14.47 33.83 3.24
N TYR A 372 13.26 34.37 2.97
CA TYR A 372 12.01 33.61 3.00
C TYR A 372 11.93 32.50 1.93
N GLN A 373 12.77 32.55 0.90
CA GLN A 373 12.85 31.53 -0.15
C GLN A 373 13.81 30.39 0.21
N THR A 374 14.45 30.43 1.38
CA THR A 374 15.31 29.33 1.86
C THR A 374 14.54 28.02 1.87
N ALA A 375 15.05 27.02 1.17
CA ALA A 375 14.43 25.70 1.03
C ALA A 375 14.63 24.85 2.30
N ILE A 376 13.55 24.26 2.78
CA ILE A 376 13.52 23.34 3.92
C ILE A 376 13.39 21.91 3.38
N GLY A 377 14.32 21.04 3.79
CA GLY A 377 14.30 19.61 3.47
C GLY A 377 15.09 19.18 2.22
N GLU A 378 15.73 20.09 1.49
CA GLU A 378 16.51 19.76 0.28
C GLU A 378 17.99 19.38 0.55
N GLY A 379 18.35 18.95 1.76
CA GLY A 379 19.71 18.57 2.12
C GLY A 379 19.80 17.60 3.31
N PRO A 380 21.01 17.11 3.65
CA PRO A 380 21.22 16.14 4.74
C PRO A 380 20.97 16.73 6.14
N SER A 381 20.91 18.05 6.27
CA SER A 381 20.65 18.76 7.52
C SER A 381 19.68 19.91 7.28
N SER A 382 18.79 20.17 8.25
CA SER A 382 17.92 21.34 8.22
C SER A 382 18.75 22.63 8.27
N PRO A 383 18.46 23.64 7.43
CA PRO A 383 19.11 24.95 7.52
C PRO A 383 18.65 25.76 8.75
N LEU A 384 17.64 25.29 9.47
CA LEU A 384 17.01 25.98 10.59
C LEU A 384 17.38 25.32 11.93
N SER A 385 17.66 26.15 12.93
CA SER A 385 17.78 25.70 14.33
C SER A 385 16.42 25.26 14.88
N GLN A 386 16.41 24.65 16.08
CA GLN A 386 15.16 24.26 16.74
C GLN A 386 14.26 25.46 17.05
N GLY A 387 14.84 26.57 17.54
CA GLY A 387 14.12 27.81 17.78
C GLY A 387 13.59 28.45 16.50
N ALA A 388 14.38 28.44 15.42
CA ALA A 388 13.95 28.89 14.10
C ALA A 388 12.76 28.08 13.57
N SER A 389 12.84 26.76 13.66
CA SER A 389 11.76 25.87 13.21
C SER A 389 10.48 26.08 14.03
N LYS A 390 10.64 26.34 15.35
CA LYS A 390 9.53 26.71 16.24
C LYS A 390 8.89 28.04 15.82
N LEU A 391 9.69 29.06 15.51
CA LEU A 391 9.19 30.36 15.03
C LEU A 391 8.43 30.24 13.71
N VAL A 392 8.92 29.44 12.77
CA VAL A 392 8.21 29.18 11.50
C VAL A 392 6.86 28.53 11.77
N ALA A 393 6.81 27.48 12.60
CA ALA A 393 5.55 26.81 12.94
C ALA A 393 4.58 27.70 13.74
N LEU A 394 5.09 28.53 14.66
CA LEU A 394 4.27 29.51 15.39
C LEU A 394 3.74 30.59 14.45
N THR A 395 4.55 31.09 13.52
CA THR A 395 4.12 32.07 12.53
C THR A 395 2.99 31.51 11.68
N HIS A 396 3.11 30.26 11.23
CA HIS A 396 2.05 29.55 10.51
C HIS A 396 0.75 29.42 11.33
N ALA A 397 0.86 29.00 12.59
CA ALA A 397 -0.31 28.81 13.45
C ALA A 397 -0.96 30.14 13.89
N LEU A 398 -0.20 31.22 13.92
CA LEU A 398 -0.69 32.55 14.27
C LEU A 398 -1.24 33.31 13.06
N SER A 399 -0.82 32.97 11.84
CA SER A 399 -1.37 33.50 10.58
C SER A 399 -2.65 32.79 10.15
N SER A 400 -2.88 31.57 10.63
CA SER A 400 -4.04 30.77 10.31
C SER A 400 -5.31 31.25 11.04
N LYS A 401 -6.49 30.92 10.50
CA LYS A 401 -7.81 31.46 10.90
C LYS A 401 -8.66 30.49 11.73
N GLU A 402 -8.08 29.46 12.33
CA GLU A 402 -8.83 28.48 13.13
C GLU A 402 -9.30 29.07 14.46
N ASP A 403 -10.48 28.64 14.91
CA ASP A 403 -11.15 29.17 16.11
C ASP A 403 -10.48 28.77 17.42
N VAL A 404 -9.60 27.76 17.40
CA VAL A 404 -8.85 27.28 18.57
C VAL A 404 -7.37 27.12 18.22
N LEU A 405 -6.50 27.73 19.01
CA LEU A 405 -5.06 27.59 18.92
C LEU A 405 -4.53 26.84 20.16
N ALA A 406 -3.91 25.69 19.97
CA ALA A 406 -3.31 24.88 21.04
C ALA A 406 -1.78 24.90 20.91
N LEU A 407 -1.09 25.43 21.92
CA LEU A 407 0.35 25.61 21.92
C LEU A 407 1.01 24.80 23.03
N GLU A 408 1.88 23.86 22.65
CA GLU A 408 2.69 23.09 23.59
C GLU A 408 4.08 23.71 23.73
N ASP A 409 4.37 24.19 24.95
CA ASP A 409 5.61 24.83 25.38
C ASP A 409 6.17 25.81 24.33
N PRO A 410 5.41 26.87 23.96
CA PRO A 410 5.75 27.67 22.80
C PRO A 410 7.00 28.55 23.01
N SER A 411 7.41 28.82 24.24
CA SER A 411 8.65 29.55 24.54
C SER A 411 9.92 28.68 24.49
N PHE A 412 9.77 27.35 24.35
CA PHE A 412 10.91 26.45 24.32
C PHE A 412 11.86 26.75 23.15
N SER A 413 13.15 26.91 23.45
CA SER A 413 14.20 27.25 22.50
C SER A 413 14.02 28.60 21.78
N LEU A 414 13.15 29.49 22.29
CA LEU A 414 13.02 30.88 21.84
C LEU A 414 13.84 31.83 22.72
N ASP A 415 14.33 32.92 22.13
CA ASP A 415 14.96 34.00 22.87
C ASP A 415 13.92 34.92 23.53
N ASN A 416 14.36 35.84 24.38
CA ASN A 416 13.44 36.71 25.11
C ASN A 416 12.63 37.62 24.18
N ALA A 417 13.23 38.13 23.10
CA ALA A 417 12.54 39.02 22.17
C ALA A 417 11.43 38.30 21.40
N ALA A 418 11.68 37.05 20.98
CA ALA A 418 10.69 36.20 20.33
C ALA A 418 9.54 35.82 21.27
N VAL A 419 9.82 35.56 22.56
CA VAL A 419 8.76 35.29 23.55
C VAL A 419 7.91 36.52 23.80
N GLU A 420 8.50 37.71 23.90
CA GLU A 420 7.76 38.98 24.03
C GLU A 420 6.88 39.25 22.79
N GLY A 421 7.44 39.03 21.59
CA GLY A 421 6.68 39.10 20.33
C GLY A 421 5.51 38.14 20.30
N LEU A 422 5.73 36.87 20.67
CA LEU A 422 4.69 35.85 20.79
C LEU A 422 3.58 36.29 21.76
N VAL A 423 3.93 36.73 22.97
CA VAL A 423 2.95 37.20 23.97
C VAL A 423 2.11 38.35 23.41
N SER A 424 2.74 39.31 22.72
CA SER A 424 2.04 40.46 22.13
C SER A 424 1.03 40.05 21.06
N VAL A 425 1.40 39.10 20.19
CA VAL A 425 0.50 38.58 19.13
C VAL A 425 -0.63 37.77 19.74
N LEU A 426 -0.31 36.93 20.74
CA LEU A 426 -1.34 36.17 21.44
C LEU A 426 -2.37 37.13 22.03
N LEU A 427 -1.93 38.13 22.82
CA LEU A 427 -2.79 39.16 23.45
C LEU A 427 -3.71 39.86 22.45
N ALA A 428 -3.20 40.20 21.27
CA ALA A 428 -3.99 40.85 20.22
C ALA A 428 -5.07 39.94 19.61
N GLN A 429 -5.02 38.63 19.82
CA GLN A 429 -5.93 37.65 19.22
C GLN A 429 -6.91 37.03 20.24
N LYS A 430 -6.92 37.49 21.50
CA LYS A 430 -7.78 36.95 22.58
C LYS A 430 -9.27 36.92 22.21
N ASP A 431 -9.75 37.96 21.55
CA ASP A 431 -11.18 38.12 21.20
C ASP A 431 -11.54 37.42 19.88
N ALA A 432 -10.54 37.05 19.10
CA ALA A 432 -10.71 36.41 17.80
C ALA A 432 -10.94 34.90 17.95
N ARG A 433 -10.18 34.23 18.83
CA ARG A 433 -10.16 32.77 18.96
C ARG A 433 -9.84 32.30 20.39
N ALA A 434 -10.16 31.06 20.70
CA ALA A 434 -9.73 30.42 21.94
C ALA A 434 -8.25 30.03 21.87
N ILE A 435 -7.47 30.33 22.91
CA ILE A 435 -6.02 30.06 22.95
C ILE A 435 -5.69 29.22 24.17
N VAL A 436 -5.20 28.01 23.95
CA VAL A 436 -4.78 27.07 25.00
C VAL A 436 -3.28 26.88 24.97
N VAL A 437 -2.58 27.20 26.06
CA VAL A 437 -1.12 27.15 26.14
C VAL A 437 -0.71 26.19 27.26
N LEU A 438 0.04 25.14 26.94
CA LEU A 438 0.70 24.29 27.94
C LEU A 438 2.14 24.78 28.14
N SER A 439 2.43 25.50 29.23
CA SER A 439 3.79 26.00 29.49
C SER A 439 4.08 26.23 30.97
N ALA A 440 5.33 25.96 31.36
CA ALA A 440 5.87 26.30 32.68
C ALA A 440 6.45 27.74 32.73
N ASP A 441 6.50 28.45 31.59
CA ASP A 441 7.09 29.80 31.51
C ASP A 441 6.18 30.84 32.17
N LYS A 442 6.70 31.50 33.21
CA LYS A 442 5.97 32.52 33.97
C LYS A 442 5.47 33.68 33.11
N ARG A 443 6.15 33.99 32.00
CA ARG A 443 5.76 35.07 31.07
C ARG A 443 4.52 34.71 30.24
N LEU A 444 4.29 33.43 30.00
CA LEU A 444 3.06 32.95 29.34
C LEU A 444 1.94 32.75 30.36
N GLN A 445 2.28 32.39 31.60
CA GLN A 445 1.31 32.30 32.70
C GLN A 445 0.68 33.64 33.10
N THR A 446 1.27 34.77 32.73
CA THR A 446 0.65 36.09 32.95
C THR A 446 -0.50 36.41 32.00
N LEU A 447 -0.69 35.65 30.92
CA LEU A 447 -1.82 35.82 30.00
C LEU A 447 -3.17 35.62 30.74
N ASP A 448 -3.22 34.68 31.67
CA ASP A 448 -4.38 34.37 32.52
C ASP A 448 -4.71 35.48 33.53
N LYS A 449 -3.70 36.27 33.94
CA LYS A 449 -3.84 37.37 34.91
C LYS A 449 -4.29 38.69 34.28
N ALA A 450 -4.10 38.84 32.96
CA ALA A 450 -4.56 40.02 32.23
C ALA A 450 -6.10 40.06 32.16
N GLU A 451 -6.78 38.91 32.13
CA GLU A 451 -8.25 38.82 32.18
C GLU A 451 -8.83 39.25 33.55
N THR A 452 -8.11 39.01 34.64
CA THR A 452 -8.63 39.32 36.00
C THR A 452 -8.57 40.81 36.35
N THR A 453 -7.78 41.60 35.61
CA THR A 453 -7.61 43.05 35.89
C THR A 453 -8.64 43.89 35.13
N GLU A 454 -9.06 43.48 33.92
CA GLU A 454 -10.14 44.15 33.17
C GLU A 454 -11.53 43.92 33.80
N ALA A 455 -11.75 42.79 34.48
CA ALA A 455 -13.02 42.51 35.17
C ALA A 455 -13.20 43.23 36.54
N GLN A 456 -12.21 44.02 36.98
CA GLN A 456 -12.29 44.80 38.23
C GLN A 456 -12.41 46.32 38.01
N ASP A 457 -12.32 46.79 36.75
CA ASP A 457 -12.45 48.21 36.37
C ASP A 457 -13.74 48.54 35.57
N GLU A 458 -14.66 47.58 35.43
CA GLU A 458 -16.09 47.80 35.08
C GLU A 458 -16.98 47.66 36.32
#